data_AF-A0A926IJ22-F1
#
_entry.id   AF-A0A926IJ22-F1
#
_cell.length_a   1.000
_cell.length_b   1.000
_cell.length_c   1.000
_cell.angle_alpha   90.00
_cell.angle_beta   90.00
_cell.angle_gamma   90.00
#
_symmetry.space_group_name_H-M   'P 1'
#
loop_
_entity.id
_entity.type
_entity.pdbx_description
1 polymer ?
#
loop_
_entity_poly.entity_id
_entity_poly.type
_entity_poly.pdbx_seq_one_letter_code
_entity_poly.pdbx_strand_id
1 'polypeptide(L)'
;MIWIYIFILWLVYIVMTVSSLSYIKYQDHQILGVTLSKLNADNPEIKGIINSFKKLCYLILSFSMGFSLLLLMPFIRHYADFLMFFMMALNLFANWISINHHQKKLLTIKEQNKWIYSNKKIVTVDLNVSKVKGKSRISSVWI
;
A
#
# COMPACT_ATOMS: atom_id res chain seq x y z
N MET A 1 -7.88 29.25 -16.38
CA MET A 1 -7.49 28.88 -14.99
C MET A 1 -8.09 27.55 -14.54
N ILE A 2 -9.43 27.33 -14.58
CA ILE A 2 -10.06 26.06 -14.12
C ILE A 2 -9.47 24.79 -14.79
N TRP A 3 -9.15 24.86 -16.08
CA TRP A 3 -8.51 23.78 -16.83
C TRP A 3 -7.15 23.35 -16.26
N ILE A 4 -6.36 24.30 -15.76
CA ILE A 4 -5.05 24.01 -15.15
C ILE A 4 -5.26 23.21 -13.85
N TYR A 5 -6.26 23.57 -13.05
CA TYR A 5 -6.59 22.83 -11.83
C TYR A 5 -7.05 21.41 -12.10
N ILE A 6 -7.87 21.20 -13.14
CA ILE A 6 -8.30 19.87 -13.56
C ILE A 6 -7.10 19.04 -14.04
N PHE A 7 -6.20 19.65 -14.81
CA PHE A 7 -4.99 18.98 -15.28
C PHE A 7 -4.09 18.56 -14.10
N ILE A 8 -3.88 19.44 -13.11
CA ILE A 8 -3.13 19.12 -11.90
C ILE A 8 -3.79 17.97 -11.14
N LEU A 9 -5.11 17.99 -10.97
CA LEU A 9 -5.87 16.92 -10.32
C LEU A 9 -5.70 15.58 -11.03
N TRP A 10 -5.79 15.56 -12.35
CA TRP A 10 -5.59 14.36 -13.14
C TRP A 10 -4.17 13.81 -12.99
N LEU A 11 -3.16 14.69 -12.98
CA LEU A 11 -1.78 14.31 -12.74
C LEU A 11 -1.62 13.65 -11.36
N VAL A 12 -2.21 14.25 -10.31
CA VAL A 12 -2.21 13.68 -8.96
C VAL A 12 -2.88 12.30 -8.93
N TYR A 13 -4.04 12.14 -9.58
CA TYR A 13 -4.73 10.85 -9.64
C TYR A 13 -3.92 9.79 -10.38
N ILE A 14 -3.26 10.15 -11.49
CA ILE A 14 -2.39 9.23 -12.22
C ILE A 14 -1.22 8.79 -11.33
N VAL A 15 -0.55 9.73 -10.65
CA VAL A 15 0.56 9.42 -9.75
C VAL A 15 0.11 8.52 -8.59
N MET A 16 -1.06 8.79 -8.00
CA MET A 16 -1.69 7.93 -6.99
C MET A 16 -1.93 6.51 -7.51
N THR A 17 -2.56 6.37 -8.67
CA THR A 17 -2.84 5.06 -9.28
C THR A 17 -1.56 4.31 -9.63
N VAL A 18 -0.55 4.97 -10.18
CA VAL A 18 0.75 4.35 -10.49
C VAL A 18 1.47 3.92 -9.21
N SER A 19 1.37 4.70 -8.14
CA SER A 19 1.93 4.36 -6.83
C SER A 19 1.24 3.12 -6.24
N SER A 20 -0.11 3.10 -6.26
CA SER A 20 -0.90 1.94 -5.84
C SER A 20 -0.62 0.69 -6.67
N LEU A 21 -0.43 0.84 -7.99
CA LEU A 21 -0.04 -0.26 -8.89
C LEU A 21 1.39 -0.74 -8.62
N SER A 22 2.30 0.15 -8.26
CA SER A 22 3.68 -0.21 -7.89
C SER A 22 3.71 -1.04 -6.62
N TYR A 23 2.77 -0.80 -5.69
CA TYR A 23 2.57 -1.60 -4.48
C TYR A 23 2.18 -3.07 -4.76
N ILE A 24 1.69 -3.37 -5.97
CA ILE A 24 1.40 -4.73 -6.44
C ILE A 24 2.65 -5.43 -6.94
N LYS A 25 3.61 -4.67 -7.46
CA LYS A 25 4.78 -5.23 -8.13
C LYS A 25 5.59 -6.01 -7.11
N TYR A 26 5.95 -7.24 -7.47
CA TYR A 26 6.75 -8.12 -6.63
C TYR A 26 8.13 -7.48 -6.40
N GLN A 27 8.30 -6.78 -5.28
CA GLN A 27 9.57 -6.27 -4.79
C GLN A 27 9.81 -6.84 -3.40
N ASP A 28 11.04 -7.28 -3.14
CA ASP A 28 11.50 -7.78 -1.85
C ASP A 28 10.66 -8.91 -1.22
N HIS A 29 10.18 -9.85 -2.04
CA HIS A 29 9.34 -10.97 -1.60
C HIS A 29 7.99 -10.54 -0.98
N GLN A 30 7.51 -9.36 -1.36
CA GLN A 30 6.25 -8.82 -0.89
C GLN A 30 5.33 -8.50 -2.08
N ILE A 31 4.04 -8.83 -1.90
CA ILE A 31 2.96 -8.38 -2.78
C ILE A 31 1.95 -7.68 -1.88
N LEU A 32 1.61 -6.43 -2.19
CA LEU A 32 0.68 -5.65 -1.37
C LEU A 32 1.13 -5.51 0.10
N GLY A 33 2.44 -5.52 0.38
CA GLY A 33 2.99 -5.51 1.75
C GLY A 33 2.82 -6.83 2.52
N VAL A 34 2.32 -7.90 1.88
CA VAL A 34 2.29 -9.25 2.46
C VAL A 34 3.48 -10.05 1.96
N THR A 35 4.29 -10.56 2.87
CA THR A 35 5.40 -11.47 2.56
C THR A 35 4.89 -12.76 1.94
N LEU A 36 5.27 -12.99 0.67
CA LEU A 36 4.87 -14.11 -0.18
C LEU A 36 6.10 -14.64 -0.95
N SER A 37 6.37 -15.93 -0.81
CA SER A 37 7.40 -16.61 -1.61
C SER A 37 7.03 -16.61 -3.09
N LYS A 38 8.04 -16.52 -3.96
CA LYS A 38 7.90 -16.45 -5.42
C LYS A 38 7.12 -17.65 -6.01
N LEU A 39 7.24 -18.82 -5.38
CA LEU A 39 6.48 -20.04 -5.74
C LEU A 39 4.98 -19.91 -5.47
N ASN A 40 4.60 -19.23 -4.40
CA ASN A 40 3.19 -19.04 -4.03
C ASN A 40 2.58 -17.81 -4.70
N ALA A 41 3.41 -16.83 -5.10
CA ALA A 41 3.01 -15.64 -5.84
C ALA A 41 2.42 -15.94 -7.23
N ASP A 42 2.81 -17.06 -7.84
CA ASP A 42 2.32 -17.50 -9.16
C ASP A 42 1.04 -18.34 -9.09
N ASN A 43 0.47 -18.54 -7.89
CA ASN A 43 -0.80 -19.24 -7.75
C ASN A 43 -1.93 -18.47 -8.48
N PRO A 44 -2.80 -19.19 -9.20
CA PRO A 44 -3.88 -18.57 -9.98
C PRO A 44 -4.83 -17.74 -9.12
N GLU A 45 -5.02 -18.12 -7.85
CA GLU A 45 -5.83 -17.38 -6.87
C GLU A 45 -5.25 -15.98 -6.56
N ILE A 46 -3.94 -15.89 -6.34
CA ILE A 46 -3.27 -14.61 -6.05
C ILE A 46 -3.28 -13.73 -7.30
N LYS A 47 -3.04 -14.32 -8.46
CA LYS A 47 -3.11 -13.60 -9.75
C LYS A 47 -4.51 -13.04 -10.01
N GLY A 48 -5.56 -13.77 -9.64
CA GLY A 48 -6.95 -13.31 -9.69
C GLY A 48 -7.20 -12.10 -8.79
N ILE A 49 -6.68 -12.12 -7.56
CA ILE A 49 -6.80 -10.99 -6.61
C ILE A 49 -6.04 -9.77 -7.12
N ILE A 50 -4.83 -9.96 -7.63
CA ILE A 50 -4.03 -8.89 -8.24
C ILE A 50 -4.78 -8.26 -9.42
N ASN A 51 -5.36 -9.08 -10.30
CA ASN A 51 -6.08 -8.56 -11.46
C ASN A 51 -7.36 -7.81 -11.06
N SER A 52 -8.06 -8.32 -10.04
CA SER A 52 -9.23 -7.63 -9.47
C SER A 52 -8.84 -6.28 -8.84
N PHE A 53 -7.70 -6.22 -8.14
CA PHE A 53 -7.20 -4.97 -7.58
C PHE A 53 -6.77 -3.98 -8.67
N LYS A 54 -6.07 -4.44 -9.72
CA LYS A 54 -5.74 -3.59 -10.88
C LYS A 54 -6.99 -2.98 -11.51
N LYS A 55 -8.04 -3.79 -11.73
CA LYS A 55 -9.32 -3.31 -12.26
C LYS A 55 -9.94 -2.25 -11.36
N LEU A 56 -9.93 -2.45 -10.04
CA LEU A 56 -10.43 -1.47 -9.08
C LEU A 56 -9.63 -0.17 -9.10
N CYS A 57 -8.29 -0.23 -9.16
CA CYS A 57 -7.45 0.96 -9.30
C CYS A 57 -7.79 1.75 -10.57
N TYR A 58 -7.95 1.08 -11.71
CA TYR A 58 -8.37 1.75 -12.95
C TYR A 58 -9.79 2.32 -12.86
N LEU A 59 -10.72 1.61 -12.20
CA LEU A 59 -12.09 2.08 -12.01
C LEU A 59 -12.11 3.35 -11.13
N ILE A 60 -11.35 3.37 -10.03
CA ILE A 60 -11.19 4.55 -9.16
C ILE A 60 -10.60 5.72 -9.95
N LEU A 61 -9.60 5.47 -10.80
CA LEU A 61 -9.00 6.50 -11.66
C LEU A 61 -10.03 7.08 -12.65
N SER A 62 -10.72 6.22 -13.40
CA SER A 62 -11.74 6.64 -14.37
C SER A 62 -12.88 7.40 -13.70
N PHE A 63 -13.35 6.93 -12.55
CA PHE A 63 -14.39 7.61 -11.79
C PHE A 63 -13.93 8.98 -11.28
N SER A 64 -12.70 9.06 -10.76
CA SER A 64 -12.13 10.32 -10.25
C SER A 64 -11.92 11.34 -11.37
N MET A 65 -11.41 10.91 -12.53
CA MET A 65 -11.26 11.76 -13.72
C MET A 65 -12.61 12.25 -14.25
N GLY A 66 -13.61 11.37 -14.32
CA GLY A 66 -14.97 11.73 -14.73
C GLY A 66 -15.62 12.72 -13.77
N PHE A 67 -15.48 12.48 -12.46
CA PHE A 67 -16.00 13.37 -11.44
C PHE A 67 -15.32 14.75 -11.51
N SER A 68 -14.03 14.83 -11.86
CA SER A 68 -13.33 16.12 -12.06
C SER A 68 -13.92 16.99 -13.16
N LEU A 69 -14.63 16.41 -14.14
CA LEU A 69 -15.30 17.18 -15.18
C LEU A 69 -16.50 17.99 -14.65
N LEU A 70 -17.07 17.63 -13.48
CA LEU A 70 -18.11 18.44 -12.84
C LEU A 70 -17.63 19.85 -12.49
N LEU A 71 -16.33 20.05 -12.29
CA LEU A 71 -15.74 21.37 -12.04
C LEU A 71 -15.84 22.33 -13.24
N LEU A 72 -16.16 21.82 -14.45
CA LEU A 72 -16.46 22.68 -15.60
C LEU A 72 -17.84 23.34 -15.51
N MET A 73 -18.76 22.82 -14.69
CA MET A 73 -20.09 23.41 -14.59
C MET A 73 -20.05 24.78 -13.91
N PRO A 74 -20.68 25.81 -14.50
CA PRO A 74 -20.61 27.18 -13.99
C PRO A 74 -21.22 27.34 -12.59
N PHE A 75 -22.23 26.53 -12.25
CA PHE A 75 -22.87 26.52 -10.94
C PHE A 75 -21.94 26.03 -9.82
N ILE A 76 -21.08 25.06 -10.13
CA ILE A 76 -20.20 24.39 -9.16
C ILE A 76 -18.90 25.20 -8.95
N ARG A 77 -18.59 26.09 -9.89
CA ARG A 77 -17.34 26.86 -9.92
C ARG A 77 -17.10 27.72 -8.68
N HIS A 78 -18.16 28.19 -8.03
CA HIS A 78 -18.05 29.02 -6.82
C HIS A 78 -17.54 28.23 -5.60
N TYR A 79 -17.74 26.91 -5.60
CA TYR A 79 -17.30 25.99 -4.56
C TYR A 79 -16.10 25.13 -5.01
N ALA A 80 -15.47 25.46 -6.14
CA ALA A 80 -14.47 24.63 -6.79
C ALA A 80 -13.33 24.22 -5.84
N ASP A 81 -12.79 25.16 -5.06
CA ASP A 81 -11.66 24.89 -4.17
C ASP A 81 -12.02 23.84 -3.10
N PHE A 82 -13.16 23.99 -2.43
CA PHE A 82 -13.66 23.01 -1.45
C PHE A 82 -13.91 21.65 -2.08
N LEU A 83 -14.50 21.65 -3.28
CA LEU A 83 -14.81 20.43 -4.00
C LEU A 83 -13.54 19.69 -4.43
N MET A 84 -12.49 20.40 -4.85
CA MET A 84 -11.19 19.81 -5.17
C MET A 84 -10.57 19.10 -3.96
N PHE A 85 -10.57 19.73 -2.78
CA PHE A 85 -10.10 19.08 -1.55
C PHE A 85 -10.92 17.85 -1.20
N PHE A 86 -12.24 17.95 -1.30
CA PHE A 86 -13.14 16.83 -1.03
C PHE A 86 -12.91 15.66 -2.00
N MET A 87 -12.74 15.94 -3.28
CA MET A 87 -12.43 14.93 -4.30
C MET A 87 -11.08 14.26 -4.05
N MET A 88 -10.07 15.03 -3.66
CA MET A 88 -8.76 14.48 -3.31
C MET A 88 -8.85 13.57 -2.07
N ALA A 89 -9.60 13.98 -1.05
CA ALA A 89 -9.87 13.15 0.12
C ALA A 89 -10.59 11.85 -0.26
N LEU A 90 -11.65 11.92 -1.07
CA LEU A 90 -12.36 10.73 -1.56
C LEU A 90 -11.45 9.79 -2.33
N ASN A 91 -10.57 10.32 -3.20
CA ASN A 91 -9.61 9.51 -3.94
C ASN A 91 -8.63 8.78 -3.01
N LEU A 92 -8.12 9.48 -1.98
CA LEU A 92 -7.27 8.88 -0.95
C LEU A 92 -7.97 7.77 -0.20
N PHE A 93 -9.20 8.01 0.28
CA PHE A 93 -9.99 7.02 0.99
C PHE A 93 -10.32 5.80 0.11
N ALA A 94 -10.69 6.01 -1.16
CA ALA A 94 -10.98 4.92 -2.09
C ALA A 94 -9.75 4.02 -2.33
N ASN A 95 -8.58 4.62 -2.57
CA ASN A 95 -7.33 3.88 -2.73
C ASN A 95 -6.96 3.12 -1.44
N TRP A 96 -7.05 3.78 -0.28
CA TRP A 96 -6.78 3.17 1.02
C TRP A 96 -7.67 1.96 1.31
N ILE A 97 -8.98 2.10 1.13
CA ILE A 97 -9.95 1.02 1.34
C ILE A 97 -9.67 -0.15 0.39
N SER A 98 -9.38 0.14 -0.89
CA SER A 98 -9.06 -0.88 -1.87
C SER A 98 -7.81 -1.67 -1.50
N ILE A 99 -6.73 -0.98 -1.10
CA ILE A 99 -5.49 -1.62 -0.64
C ILE A 99 -5.77 -2.49 0.58
N ASN A 100 -6.40 -1.95 1.62
CA ASN A 100 -6.67 -2.67 2.86
C ASN A 100 -7.56 -3.90 2.65
N HIS A 101 -8.59 -3.80 1.80
CA HIS A 101 -9.47 -4.91 1.48
C HIS A 101 -8.70 -6.08 0.83
N HIS A 102 -7.85 -5.79 -0.15
CA HIS A 102 -7.07 -6.83 -0.82
C HIS A 102 -5.91 -7.35 0.03
N GLN A 103 -5.32 -6.51 0.89
CA GLN A 103 -4.35 -6.95 1.89
C GLN A 103 -4.97 -7.97 2.86
N LYS A 104 -6.16 -7.69 3.40
CA LYS A 104 -6.89 -8.62 4.25
C LYS A 104 -7.18 -9.93 3.53
N LYS A 105 -7.64 -9.86 2.27
CA LYS A 105 -7.91 -11.06 1.46
C LYS A 105 -6.65 -11.90 1.24
N LEU A 106 -5.49 -11.27 0.99
CA LEU A 106 -4.20 -11.94 0.86
C LEU A 106 -3.76 -12.58 2.19
N LEU A 107 -3.97 -11.89 3.32
CA LEU A 107 -3.67 -12.43 4.65
C LEU A 107 -4.53 -13.65 4.98
N THR A 108 -5.85 -13.62 4.68
CA THR A 108 -6.74 -14.76 4.90
C THR A 108 -6.30 -15.99 4.10
N ILE A 109 -5.92 -15.81 2.83
CA ILE A 109 -5.42 -16.92 1.99
C ILE A 109 -4.09 -17.46 2.51
N LYS A 110 -3.22 -16.57 3.01
CA LYS A 110 -1.96 -16.98 3.63
C LYS A 110 -2.19 -17.83 4.88
N GLU A 111 -3.15 -17.46 5.71
CA GLU A 111 -3.56 -18.19 6.91
C GLU A 111 -4.19 -19.55 6.55
N GLN A 112 -5.13 -19.56 5.60
CA GLN A 112 -5.81 -20.77 5.14
C GLN A 112 -4.83 -21.81 4.58
N ASN A 113 -3.86 -21.36 3.78
CA ASN A 113 -2.87 -22.25 3.17
C ASN A 113 -1.65 -22.53 4.08
N LYS A 114 -1.66 -22.04 5.34
CA LYS A 114 -0.56 -22.18 6.30
C LYS A 114 0.81 -21.83 5.70
N TRP A 115 0.88 -20.77 4.90
CA TRP A 115 2.14 -20.30 4.31
C TRP A 115 2.98 -19.58 5.38
N ILE A 116 3.55 -20.39 6.28
CA ILE A 116 4.47 -19.99 7.33
C ILE A 116 5.86 -19.90 6.71
N TYR A 117 6.31 -18.69 6.42
CA TYR A 117 7.67 -18.46 5.96
C TYR A 117 8.60 -18.42 7.18
N SER A 118 9.40 -19.48 7.34
CA SER A 118 10.50 -19.47 8.32
C SER A 118 11.46 -18.35 7.96
N ASN A 119 11.55 -17.34 8.83
CA ASN A 119 12.50 -16.27 8.67
C ASN A 119 13.89 -16.85 8.94
N LYS A 120 14.66 -17.16 7.88
CA LYS A 120 16.01 -17.76 7.99
C LYS A 120 17.03 -16.89 8.76
N LYS A 121 16.66 -15.68 9.19
CA LYS A 121 17.45 -14.76 10.02
C LYS A 121 16.75 -14.39 11.34
N ILE A 122 16.19 -15.35 12.07
CA ILE A 122 15.94 -15.11 13.50
C ILE A 122 17.29 -15.26 14.21
N VAL A 123 18.02 -14.15 14.34
CA VAL A 123 19.13 -14.06 15.28
C VAL A 123 18.49 -13.95 16.66
N THR A 124 18.22 -15.09 17.28
CA THR A 124 17.77 -15.14 18.67
C THR A 124 18.96 -14.74 19.53
N VAL A 125 19.00 -13.48 19.97
CA VAL A 125 19.99 -13.04 20.94
C VAL A 125 19.59 -13.66 22.28
N ASP A 126 20.39 -14.60 22.75
CA ASP A 126 20.20 -15.17 24.09
C ASP A 126 20.50 -14.09 25.14
N LEU A 127 19.44 -13.56 25.73
CA LEU A 127 19.51 -12.54 26.77
C LEU A 127 20.12 -13.07 28.08
N ASN A 128 20.19 -14.40 28.28
CA ASN A 128 20.91 -14.96 29.43
C ASN A 128 22.41 -14.71 29.32
N VAL A 129 23.00 -14.85 28.13
CA VAL A 129 24.43 -14.58 27.92
C VAL A 129 24.73 -13.10 28.18
N SER A 130 23.85 -12.19 27.75
CA SER A 130 23.98 -10.75 28.02
C SER A 130 23.86 -10.40 29.50
N LYS A 131 22.94 -11.06 30.25
CA LYS A 131 22.80 -10.86 31.70
C LYS A 131 24.03 -11.33 32.49
N VAL A 132 24.68 -12.41 32.06
CA VAL A 132 25.91 -12.91 32.72
C VAL A 132 27.10 -11.98 32.41
N LYS A 133 27.22 -11.48 31.18
CA LYS A 133 28.26 -10.48 30.82
C LYS A 133 28.12 -9.16 31.58
N GLY A 134 26.89 -8.74 31.92
CA GLY A 134 26.66 -7.55 32.75
C GLY A 134 27.10 -7.71 34.21
N LYS A 135 27.30 -8.94 34.70
CA LYS A 135 27.80 -9.23 36.06
C LYS A 135 29.32 -9.32 36.13
N SER A 136 30.02 -9.53 35.01
CA SER A 136 31.48 -9.38 34.97
C SER A 136 31.81 -7.89 34.95
N ARG A 137 32.00 -7.32 36.13
CA ARG A 137 32.59 -5.99 36.32
C ARG A 137 33.91 -5.97 35.53
N ILE A 138 34.03 -5.04 34.58
CA ILE A 138 35.28 -4.83 33.84
C ILE A 138 36.37 -4.58 34.89
N SER A 139 37.46 -5.34 34.82
CA SER A 139 38.59 -5.17 35.73
C SER A 139 39.08 -3.73 35.67
N SER A 140 39.32 -3.12 36.83
CA SER A 140 39.86 -1.75 36.94
C SER A 140 41.27 -1.59 36.37
N VAL A 141 41.88 -2.68 35.87
CA VAL A 141 43.15 -2.65 35.14
C VAL A 141 42.97 -2.13 33.71
N TRP A 142 41.73 -2.09 33.20
CA TRP A 142 41.39 -1.64 31.84
C TRP A 142 40.58 -0.33 31.78
N ILE A 143 40.46 0.39 32.91
CA ILE A 143 39.95 1.78 32.95
C ILE A 143 41.14 2.72 33.13
#